data_AF-A0A9R0YDP8-F1
#
_entry.id   AF-A0A9R0YDP8-F1
#
_cell.length_a   1.000
_cell.length_b   1.000
_cell.length_c   1.000
_cell.angle_alpha   90.00
_cell.angle_beta   90.00
_cell.angle_gamma   90.00
#
_symmetry.space_group_name_H-M   'P 1'
#
loop_
_entity.id
_entity.type
_entity.pdbx_description
1 polymer ?
#
loop_
_entity_poly.entity_id
_entity_poly.type
_entity_poly.pdbx_seq_one_letter_code
_entity_poly.pdbx_strand_id
1 'polypeptide(L)'
;MDNLLRLLKRGFWLHGSDLERVVKPNVAFLRECGLHDCDIAKLCIREPRVLRIKQQRLQAMVACAKALCVPHGSGMLGKALQAVASTDEEKIATKVDYLKKTLRWSDSEVGIALPNNPMVLTYSKERLQRLSEFLISEAGLEPGYIAHRPAMLNYSLDGRLRPRYYVMKYLKENRLLHRDRDYYSAVALTPKVFMDKFICPHKEAAPHLAEDYAAACRGEVPARFRFT
;
A
#
# COMPACT_ATOMS: atom_id res chain seq x y z
N MET A 1 -13.71 13.37 19.85
CA MET A 1 -13.87 11.91 19.79
C MET A 1 -15.29 11.43 20.14
N ASP A 2 -15.92 11.94 21.21
CA ASP A 2 -17.21 11.42 21.69
C ASP A 2 -18.37 11.48 20.70
N ASN A 3 -18.47 12.55 19.90
CA ASN A 3 -19.50 12.65 18.85
C ASN A 3 -19.33 11.57 17.78
N LEU A 4 -18.09 11.23 17.40
CA LEU A 4 -17.82 10.16 16.44
C LEU A 4 -18.21 8.78 17.02
N LEU A 5 -17.90 8.52 18.29
CA LEU A 5 -18.28 7.28 18.95
C LEU A 5 -19.80 7.11 19.04
N ARG A 6 -20.53 8.20 19.33
CA ARG A 6 -22.01 8.22 19.30
C ARG A 6 -22.55 7.91 17.91
N LEU A 7 -21.97 8.49 16.86
CA LEU A 7 -22.36 8.23 15.47
C LEU A 7 -22.08 6.77 15.06
N LEU A 8 -20.92 6.22 15.42
CA LEU A 8 -20.57 4.84 15.12
C LEU A 8 -21.47 3.83 15.85
N LYS A 9 -21.90 4.14 17.08
CA LYS A 9 -22.89 3.34 17.82
C LYS A 9 -24.27 3.37 17.15
N ARG A 10 -24.69 4.54 16.65
CA ARG A 10 -25.96 4.71 15.92
C ARG A 10 -25.96 4.01 14.57
N GLY A 11 -24.81 3.92 13.91
CA GLY A 11 -24.63 3.17 12.66
C GLY A 11 -24.43 1.66 12.84
N PHE A 12 -24.70 1.09 14.01
CA PHE A 12 -24.53 -0.33 14.35
C PHE A 12 -23.08 -0.87 14.33
N TRP A 13 -22.08 -0.06 14.00
CA TRP A 13 -20.67 -0.46 13.94
C TRP A 13 -20.06 -0.80 15.31
N LEU A 14 -20.65 -0.29 16.39
CA LEU A 14 -20.31 -0.61 17.78
C LEU A 14 -21.45 -1.34 18.51
N HIS A 15 -22.40 -1.94 17.78
CA HIS A 15 -23.56 -2.58 18.39
C HIS A 15 -23.16 -3.75 19.31
N GLY A 16 -23.82 -3.88 20.46
CA GLY A 16 -23.52 -4.92 21.44
C GLY A 16 -22.26 -4.70 22.28
N SER A 17 -21.70 -3.48 22.35
CA SER A 17 -20.53 -3.23 23.20
C SER A 17 -20.65 -1.99 24.06
N ASP A 18 -20.10 -2.13 25.26
CA ASP A 18 -20.15 -1.11 26.28
C ASP A 18 -19.19 0.03 25.94
N LEU A 19 -19.75 1.21 25.72
CA LEU A 19 -18.99 2.39 25.32
C LEU A 19 -18.05 2.85 26.45
N GLU A 20 -18.51 2.78 27.69
CA GLU A 20 -17.76 3.24 28.86
C GLU A 20 -16.73 2.20 29.30
N ARG A 21 -17.10 0.91 29.27
CA ARG A 21 -16.25 -0.16 29.82
C ARG A 21 -15.28 -0.78 28.82
N VAL A 22 -15.53 -0.65 27.51
CA VAL A 22 -14.68 -1.27 26.47
C VAL A 22 -14.11 -0.22 25.52
N VAL A 23 -14.98 0.60 24.93
CA VAL A 23 -14.57 1.49 23.84
C VAL A 23 -13.69 2.64 24.34
N LYS A 24 -14.11 3.36 25.40
CA LYS A 24 -13.31 4.45 25.96
C LYS A 24 -11.95 4.02 26.50
N PRO A 25 -11.82 2.91 27.26
CA PRO A 25 -10.51 2.39 27.67
C PRO A 25 -9.60 2.04 26.49
N ASN A 26 -10.15 1.43 25.44
CA ASN A 26 -9.38 1.13 24.22
C ASN A 26 -8.91 2.41 23.51
N VAL A 27 -9.75 3.45 23.42
CA VAL A 27 -9.36 4.76 22.88
C VAL A 27 -8.26 5.42 23.73
N ALA A 28 -8.39 5.38 25.06
CA ALA A 28 -7.36 5.91 25.97
C ALA A 28 -6.01 5.19 25.79
N PHE A 29 -6.03 3.85 25.74
CA PHE A 29 -4.83 3.06 25.48
C PHE A 29 -4.18 3.36 24.12
N LEU A 30 -4.98 3.56 23.07
CA LEU A 30 -4.43 3.95 21.76
C LEU A 30 -3.77 5.33 21.78
N ARG A 31 -4.29 6.27 22.58
CA ARG A 31 -3.63 7.58 22.80
C ARG A 31 -2.31 7.45 23.54
N GLU A 32 -2.26 6.60 24.57
CA GLU A 32 -1.01 6.27 25.28
C GLU A 32 0.02 5.64 24.34
N CYS A 33 -0.44 4.88 23.34
CA CYS A 33 0.39 4.35 22.27
C CYS A 33 0.80 5.39 21.21
N GLY A 34 0.42 6.65 21.39
CA GLY A 34 0.81 7.77 20.53
C GLY A 34 -0.09 8.02 19.32
N LEU A 35 -1.28 7.41 19.22
CA LEU A 35 -2.23 7.77 18.16
C LEU A 35 -2.96 9.07 18.52
N HIS A 36 -2.97 10.01 17.59
CA HIS A 36 -3.83 11.19 17.69
C HIS A 36 -5.31 10.84 17.44
N ASP A 37 -6.22 11.63 18.01
CA ASP A 37 -7.67 11.45 17.85
C ASP A 37 -8.12 11.32 16.40
N CYS A 38 -7.47 12.05 15.47
CA CYS A 38 -7.78 11.99 14.05
C CYS A 38 -7.40 10.63 13.43
N ASP A 39 -6.32 10.00 13.88
CA ASP A 39 -5.88 8.70 13.38
C ASP A 39 -6.65 7.55 14.02
N ILE A 40 -7.01 7.70 15.31
CA ILE A 40 -7.98 6.80 15.97
C ILE A 40 -9.29 6.86 15.21
N ALA A 41 -9.82 8.05 14.91
CA ALA A 41 -11.05 8.22 14.14
C ALA A 41 -11.01 7.51 12.78
N LYS A 42 -9.93 7.68 12.01
CA LYS A 42 -9.73 6.97 10.73
C LYS A 42 -9.69 5.46 10.92
N LEU A 43 -8.98 4.97 11.95
CA LEU A 43 -8.93 3.54 12.28
C LEU A 43 -10.31 3.00 12.63
N CYS A 44 -11.12 3.75 13.39
CA CYS A 44 -12.48 3.37 13.77
C CYS A 44 -13.42 3.26 12.57
N ILE A 45 -13.27 4.14 11.58
CA ILE A 45 -14.07 4.11 10.36
C ILE A 45 -13.70 2.88 9.51
N ARG A 46 -12.40 2.58 9.40
CA ARG A 46 -11.89 1.49 8.55
C ARG A 46 -12.03 0.11 9.17
N GLU A 47 -11.82 0.02 10.48
CA GLU A 47 -11.86 -1.22 11.24
C GLU A 47 -12.50 -0.99 12.62
N PRO A 48 -13.84 -0.82 12.67
CA PRO A 48 -14.57 -0.53 13.91
C PRO A 48 -14.36 -1.58 15.01
N ARG A 49 -14.02 -2.82 14.62
CA ARG A 49 -13.78 -3.94 15.53
C ARG A 49 -12.62 -3.68 16.49
N VAL A 50 -11.61 -2.88 16.10
CA VAL A 50 -10.44 -2.57 16.93
C VAL A 50 -10.82 -1.90 18.25
N LEU A 51 -11.92 -1.13 18.30
CA LEU A 51 -12.37 -0.51 19.54
C LEU A 51 -13.19 -1.43 20.45
N ARG A 52 -13.59 -2.59 19.93
CA ARG A 52 -14.55 -3.49 20.57
C ARG A 52 -13.93 -4.77 21.11
N ILE A 53 -12.70 -5.07 20.71
CA ILE A 53 -11.94 -6.22 21.20
C ILE A 53 -11.55 -6.04 22.67
N LYS A 54 -11.30 -7.16 23.34
CA LYS A 54 -10.73 -7.15 24.69
C LYS A 54 -9.40 -6.39 24.68
N GLN A 55 -9.18 -5.57 25.71
CA GLN A 55 -7.98 -4.74 25.83
C GLN A 55 -6.66 -5.55 25.73
N GLN A 56 -6.62 -6.77 26.28
CA GLN A 56 -5.48 -7.69 26.13
C GLN A 56 -5.16 -8.02 24.66
N ARG A 57 -6.17 -8.24 23.83
CA ARG A 57 -5.98 -8.47 22.39
C ARG A 57 -5.48 -7.20 21.70
N LEU A 58 -6.00 -6.03 22.09
CA LEU A 58 -5.53 -4.76 21.56
C LEU A 58 -4.05 -4.50 21.92
N GLN A 59 -3.64 -4.84 23.15
CA GLN A 59 -2.24 -4.78 23.58
C GLN A 59 -1.36 -5.71 22.75
N ALA A 60 -1.79 -6.95 22.50
CA ALA A 60 -1.07 -7.89 21.63
C ALA A 60 -0.94 -7.35 20.19
N MET A 61 -1.99 -6.73 19.65
CA MET A 61 -1.93 -6.10 18.33
C MET A 61 -0.93 -4.93 18.29
N VAL A 62 -0.91 -4.09 19.32
CA VAL A 62 0.08 -3.01 19.43
C VAL A 62 1.49 -3.57 19.55
N ALA A 63 1.70 -4.62 20.34
CA ALA A 63 2.99 -5.29 20.47
C ALA A 63 3.46 -5.86 19.12
N CYS A 64 2.56 -6.50 18.37
CA CYS A 64 2.86 -6.99 17.04
C CYS A 64 3.16 -5.86 16.04
N ALA A 65 2.37 -4.77 16.04
CA ALA A 65 2.65 -3.60 15.21
C ALA A 65 4.01 -2.96 15.52
N LYS A 66 4.44 -2.99 16.79
CA LYS A 66 5.78 -2.57 17.23
C LYS A 66 6.86 -3.52 16.75
N ALA A 67 6.62 -4.83 16.79
CA ALA A 67 7.54 -5.84 16.25
C ALA A 67 7.75 -5.68 14.72
N LEU A 68 6.78 -5.11 14.01
CA LEU A 68 6.93 -4.69 12.61
C LEU A 68 7.71 -3.37 12.45
N CYS A 69 8.42 -2.92 13.49
CA CYS A 69 9.28 -1.73 13.53
C CYS A 69 8.58 -0.41 13.14
N VAL A 70 7.26 -0.30 13.36
CA VAL A 70 6.52 0.94 13.09
C VAL A 70 6.80 1.98 14.21
N PRO A 71 7.34 3.18 13.90
CA PRO A 71 7.68 4.17 14.92
C PRO A 71 6.46 4.65 15.71
N HIS A 72 6.67 4.89 17.02
CA HIS A 72 5.68 5.52 17.90
C HIS A 72 5.27 6.90 17.38
N GLY A 73 3.98 7.25 17.48
CA GLY A 73 3.48 8.55 17.01
C GLY A 73 3.41 8.73 15.49
N SER A 74 3.79 7.71 14.71
CA SER A 74 3.59 7.75 13.26
C SER A 74 2.13 7.45 12.91
N GLY A 75 1.58 8.15 11.91
CA GLY A 75 0.27 7.82 11.32
C GLY A 75 0.22 6.41 10.69
N MET A 76 1.35 5.69 10.70
CA MET A 76 1.48 4.32 10.24
C MET A 76 1.02 3.29 11.27
N LEU A 77 1.05 3.61 12.57
CA LEU A 77 0.60 2.70 13.62
C LEU A 77 -0.88 2.32 13.43
N GLY A 78 -1.73 3.27 13.01
CA GLY A 78 -3.12 2.97 12.66
C GLY A 78 -3.24 1.97 11.50
N LYS A 79 -2.39 2.08 10.46
CA LYS A 79 -2.36 1.11 9.34
C LYS A 79 -1.82 -0.25 9.77
N ALA A 80 -0.84 -0.28 10.67
CA ALA A 80 -0.30 -1.52 11.22
C ALA A 80 -1.35 -2.26 12.04
N LEU A 81 -2.06 -1.54 12.93
CA LEU A 81 -3.19 -2.07 13.68
C LEU A 81 -4.30 -2.59 12.76
N GLN A 82 -4.61 -1.87 11.69
CA GLN A 82 -5.55 -2.34 10.67
C GLN A 82 -5.07 -3.66 10.04
N ALA A 83 -3.78 -3.75 9.69
CA ALA A 83 -3.23 -4.92 9.01
C ALA A 83 -3.23 -6.19 9.89
N VAL A 84 -3.08 -6.04 11.20
CA VAL A 84 -3.00 -7.17 12.15
C VAL A 84 -4.32 -7.44 12.89
N ALA A 85 -5.37 -6.63 12.70
CA ALA A 85 -6.60 -6.70 13.49
C ALA A 85 -7.30 -8.07 13.50
N SER A 86 -7.21 -8.79 12.38
CA SER A 86 -7.87 -10.08 12.19
C SER A 86 -6.91 -11.27 12.15
N THR A 87 -5.66 -11.07 12.58
CA THR A 87 -4.57 -12.01 12.34
C THR A 87 -3.83 -12.28 13.64
N ASP A 88 -3.55 -13.55 13.92
CA ASP A 88 -2.68 -13.96 15.02
C ASP A 88 -1.20 -13.90 14.61
N GLU A 89 -0.30 -14.04 15.59
CA GLU A 89 1.14 -13.92 15.39
C GLU A 89 1.70 -14.96 14.41
N GLU A 90 1.22 -16.20 14.47
CA GLU A 90 1.62 -17.29 13.58
C GLU A 90 1.25 -17.00 12.12
N LYS A 91 0.03 -16.50 11.88
CA LYS A 91 -0.40 -16.09 10.54
C LYS A 91 0.38 -14.88 10.03
N ILE A 92 0.78 -13.96 10.91
CA ILE A 92 1.63 -12.81 10.53
C ILE A 92 3.01 -13.32 10.12
N ALA A 93 3.64 -14.17 10.92
CA ALA A 93 4.94 -14.76 10.60
C ALA A 93 4.90 -15.52 9.27
N THR A 94 3.89 -16.38 9.08
CA THR A 94 3.64 -17.10 7.82
C THR A 94 3.48 -16.14 6.64
N LYS A 95 2.79 -15.02 6.84
CA LYS A 95 2.59 -14.01 5.80
C LYS A 95 3.87 -13.25 5.47
N VAL A 96 4.69 -12.93 6.48
CA VAL A 96 6.01 -12.30 6.30
C VAL A 96 6.93 -13.22 5.51
N ASP A 97 7.00 -14.50 5.86
CA ASP A 97 7.79 -15.49 5.11
C ASP A 97 7.33 -15.62 3.66
N TYR A 98 6.02 -15.58 3.44
CA TYR A 98 5.47 -15.57 2.09
C TYR A 98 5.87 -14.31 1.30
N LEU A 99 5.89 -13.13 1.94
CA LEU A 99 6.36 -11.89 1.32
C LEU A 99 7.85 -11.96 0.98
N LYS A 100 8.69 -12.47 1.90
CA LYS A 100 10.13 -12.70 1.66
C LYS A 100 10.35 -13.52 0.40
N LYS A 101 9.67 -14.67 0.30
CA LYS A 101 9.79 -15.57 -0.87
C LYS A 101 9.27 -14.93 -2.15
N THR A 102 8.10 -14.30 -2.08
CA THR A 102 7.41 -13.78 -3.28
C THR A 102 8.11 -12.55 -3.84
N LEU A 103 8.50 -11.60 -2.99
CA LEU A 103 9.17 -10.36 -3.39
C LEU A 103 10.70 -10.49 -3.39
N ARG A 104 11.23 -11.68 -3.09
CA ARG A 104 12.66 -11.98 -2.98
C ARG A 104 13.38 -11.06 -1.98
N TRP A 105 12.68 -10.72 -0.89
CA TRP A 105 13.21 -9.86 0.15
C TRP A 105 14.05 -10.63 1.17
N SER A 106 15.17 -10.04 1.55
CA SER A 106 15.94 -10.39 2.75
C SER A 106 15.23 -9.91 4.02
N ASP A 107 15.72 -10.34 5.19
CA ASP A 107 15.22 -9.85 6.48
C ASP A 107 15.42 -8.34 6.65
N SER A 108 16.52 -7.77 6.14
CA SER A 108 16.74 -6.33 6.19
C SER A 108 15.76 -5.57 5.31
N GLU A 109 15.45 -6.09 4.12
CA GLU A 109 14.49 -5.49 3.19
C GLU A 109 13.06 -5.54 3.75
N VAL A 110 12.66 -6.64 4.40
CA VAL A 110 11.41 -6.71 5.15
C VAL A 110 11.37 -5.67 6.26
N GLY A 111 12.48 -5.53 7.01
CA GLY A 111 12.65 -4.54 8.06
C GLY A 111 12.56 -3.09 7.58
N ILE A 112 12.74 -2.82 6.29
CA ILE A 112 12.54 -1.51 5.67
C ILE A 112 11.11 -1.36 5.14
N ALA A 113 10.59 -2.39 4.48
CA ALA A 113 9.34 -2.33 3.75
C ALA A 113 8.10 -2.32 4.67
N LEU A 114 8.04 -3.22 5.65
CA LEU A 114 6.87 -3.39 6.52
C LEU A 114 6.58 -2.17 7.39
N PRO A 115 7.56 -1.50 8.01
CA PRO A 115 7.31 -0.25 8.74
C PRO A 115 6.71 0.83 7.87
N ASN A 116 7.02 0.84 6.57
CA ASN A 116 6.58 1.90 5.65
C ASN A 116 5.29 1.54 4.91
N ASN A 117 4.91 0.27 4.87
CA ASN A 117 3.65 -0.18 4.27
C ASN A 117 3.12 -1.50 4.89
N PRO A 118 2.63 -1.47 6.14
CA PRO A 118 2.17 -2.68 6.82
C PRO A 118 0.92 -3.30 6.17
N MET A 119 0.18 -2.53 5.37
CA MET A 119 -0.99 -3.02 4.64
C MET A 119 -0.66 -4.13 3.63
N VAL A 120 0.60 -4.29 3.22
CA VAL A 120 1.01 -5.39 2.33
C VAL A 120 0.73 -6.77 2.94
N LEU A 121 0.65 -6.88 4.27
CA LEU A 121 0.25 -8.10 4.99
C LEU A 121 -1.20 -8.51 4.69
N THR A 122 -2.05 -7.56 4.29
CA THR A 122 -3.47 -7.81 4.00
C THR A 122 -3.72 -8.25 2.56
N TYR A 123 -2.72 -8.17 1.67
CA TYR A 123 -2.91 -8.50 0.26
C TYR A 123 -3.07 -10.00 0.04
N SER A 124 -3.93 -10.39 -0.90
CA SER A 124 -4.08 -11.79 -1.27
C SER A 124 -2.76 -12.35 -1.84
N LYS A 125 -2.59 -13.67 -1.78
CA LYS A 125 -1.39 -14.34 -2.32
C LYS A 125 -1.28 -14.11 -3.83
N GLU A 126 -2.41 -14.21 -4.53
CA GLU A 126 -2.53 -14.03 -5.97
C GLU A 126 -2.14 -12.61 -6.39
N ARG A 127 -2.59 -11.60 -5.64
CA ARG A 127 -2.19 -10.20 -5.89
C ARG A 127 -0.68 -10.02 -5.75
N LEU A 128 -0.08 -10.58 -4.70
CA LEU A 128 1.36 -10.46 -4.45
C LEU A 128 2.19 -11.17 -5.53
N GLN A 129 1.75 -12.35 -5.98
CA GLN A 129 2.38 -13.07 -7.08
C GLN A 129 2.38 -12.25 -8.36
N ARG A 130 1.22 -11.72 -8.76
CA ARG A 130 1.11 -10.87 -9.97
C ARG A 130 1.95 -9.61 -9.88
N LEU A 131 2.02 -8.98 -8.70
CA LEU A 131 2.90 -7.83 -8.46
C LEU A 131 4.38 -8.21 -8.60
N SER A 132 4.79 -9.34 -8.01
CA SER A 132 6.17 -9.82 -8.08
C SER A 132 6.58 -10.18 -9.52
N GLU A 133 5.75 -10.96 -10.20
CA GLU A 133 5.98 -11.36 -11.59
C GLU A 133 6.18 -10.14 -12.49
N PHE A 134 5.34 -9.12 -12.34
CA PHE A 134 5.52 -7.90 -13.09
C PHE A 134 6.73 -7.09 -12.64
N LEU A 135 6.83 -6.72 -11.36
CA LEU A 135 7.83 -5.76 -10.90
C LEU A 135 9.26 -6.32 -10.99
N ILE A 136 9.44 -7.60 -10.68
CA ILE A 136 10.75 -8.24 -10.64
C ILE A 136 11.06 -8.89 -11.98
N SER A 137 10.18 -9.76 -12.50
CA SER A 137 10.50 -10.54 -13.71
C SER A 137 10.31 -9.76 -15.00
N GLU A 138 9.22 -8.99 -15.15
CA GLU A 138 8.92 -8.25 -16.41
C GLU A 138 9.59 -6.86 -16.44
N ALA A 139 9.56 -6.13 -15.32
CA ALA A 139 10.11 -4.78 -15.20
C ALA A 139 11.56 -4.74 -14.72
N GLY A 140 12.11 -5.88 -14.27
CA GLY A 140 13.52 -5.99 -13.88
C GLY A 140 13.91 -5.14 -12.66
N LEU A 141 12.96 -4.83 -11.77
CA LEU A 141 13.28 -4.04 -10.58
C LEU A 141 13.96 -4.92 -9.51
N GLU A 142 15.04 -4.39 -8.96
CA GLU A 142 15.73 -5.03 -7.84
C GLU A 142 14.82 -5.13 -6.59
N PRO A 143 14.79 -6.29 -5.89
CA PRO A 143 14.00 -6.46 -4.67
C PRO A 143 14.20 -5.34 -3.64
N GLY A 144 15.45 -4.94 -3.42
CA GLY A 144 15.80 -3.85 -2.50
C GLY A 144 15.27 -2.49 -2.94
N TYR A 145 15.21 -2.23 -4.25
CA TYR A 145 14.59 -1.01 -4.77
C TYR A 145 13.10 -0.93 -4.40
N ILE A 146 12.38 -2.06 -4.50
CA ILE A 146 10.98 -2.19 -4.14
C ILE A 146 10.80 -2.05 -2.61
N ALA A 147 11.69 -2.67 -1.82
CA ALA A 147 11.65 -2.63 -0.35
C ALA A 147 11.75 -1.20 0.20
N HIS A 148 12.59 -0.36 -0.41
CA HIS A 148 12.74 1.05 -0.04
C HIS A 148 11.58 1.93 -0.51
N ARG A 149 10.71 1.42 -1.40
CA ARG A 149 9.59 2.16 -1.99
C ARG A 149 8.29 1.35 -1.92
N PRO A 150 7.93 0.79 -0.75
CA PRO A 150 6.89 -0.24 -0.66
C PRO A 150 5.49 0.31 -0.94
N ALA A 151 5.33 1.64 -0.92
CA ALA A 151 4.12 2.32 -1.36
C ALA A 151 3.72 2.00 -2.80
N MET A 152 4.67 1.62 -3.68
CA MET A 152 4.34 1.24 -5.06
C MET A 152 3.41 0.03 -5.15
N LEU A 153 3.48 -0.87 -4.16
CA LEU A 153 2.64 -2.08 -4.09
C LEU A 153 1.15 -1.76 -3.89
N ASN A 154 0.84 -0.52 -3.51
CA ASN A 154 -0.53 -0.04 -3.31
C ASN A 154 -1.19 0.37 -4.63
N TYR A 155 -0.43 0.63 -5.69
CA TYR A 155 -0.97 1.03 -6.97
C TYR A 155 -1.58 -0.15 -7.72
N SER A 156 -2.55 0.16 -8.59
CA SER A 156 -3.14 -0.83 -9.49
C SER A 156 -2.07 -1.35 -10.45
N LEU A 157 -1.94 -2.66 -10.53
CA LEU A 157 -1.02 -3.33 -11.44
C LEU A 157 -1.34 -2.95 -12.88
N ASP A 158 -2.57 -3.22 -13.31
CA ASP A 158 -3.00 -3.04 -14.70
C ASP A 158 -3.41 -1.60 -14.99
N GLY A 159 -3.89 -0.84 -14.00
CA GLY A 159 -4.35 0.53 -14.20
C GLY A 159 -3.27 1.61 -14.04
N ARG A 160 -2.10 1.29 -13.48
CA ARG A 160 -1.06 2.29 -13.19
C ARG A 160 0.37 1.80 -13.36
N LEU A 161 0.73 0.67 -12.78
CA LEU A 161 2.12 0.20 -12.81
C LEU A 161 2.52 -0.19 -14.25
N ARG A 162 1.85 -1.18 -14.83
CA ARG A 162 2.10 -1.63 -16.21
C ARG A 162 1.99 -0.52 -17.27
N PRO A 163 0.90 0.27 -17.33
CA PRO A 163 0.76 1.30 -18.35
C PRO A 163 1.90 2.32 -18.35
N ARG A 164 2.35 2.73 -17.15
CA ARG A 164 3.43 3.71 -17.02
C ARG A 164 4.80 3.10 -17.29
N TYR A 165 5.01 1.84 -16.95
CA TYR A 165 6.21 1.10 -17.35
C TYR A 165 6.30 1.03 -18.88
N TYR A 166 5.22 0.67 -19.57
CA TYR A 166 5.20 0.58 -21.03
C TYR A 166 5.48 1.92 -21.70
N VAL A 167 4.86 3.01 -21.24
CA VAL A 167 5.18 4.36 -21.73
C VAL A 167 6.66 4.67 -21.54
N MET A 168 7.22 4.44 -20.35
CA MET A 168 8.63 4.72 -20.09
C MET A 168 9.58 3.87 -20.94
N LYS A 169 9.27 2.58 -21.11
CA LYS A 169 10.05 1.65 -21.94
C LYS A 169 10.01 2.06 -23.41
N TYR A 170 8.82 2.36 -23.94
CA TYR A 170 8.65 2.89 -25.30
C TYR A 170 9.46 4.17 -25.53
N LEU A 171 9.37 5.16 -24.62
CA LEU A 171 10.13 6.40 -24.74
C LEU A 171 11.64 6.17 -24.69
N LYS A 172 12.10 5.22 -23.87
CA LYS A 172 13.52 4.88 -23.76
C LYS A 172 14.04 4.22 -25.04
N GLU A 173 13.32 3.25 -25.58
CA GLU A 173 13.70 2.56 -26.82
C GLU A 173 13.68 3.49 -28.05
N ASN A 174 12.75 4.44 -28.08
CA ASN A 174 12.65 5.45 -29.13
C ASN A 174 13.55 6.67 -28.90
N ARG A 175 14.42 6.66 -27.87
CA ARG A 175 15.34 7.76 -27.52
C ARG A 175 14.65 9.10 -27.24
N LEU A 176 13.38 9.06 -26.84
CA LEU A 176 12.57 10.23 -26.48
C LEU A 176 12.74 10.59 -25.00
N LEU A 177 13.32 9.70 -24.20
CA LEU A 177 13.58 9.94 -22.79
C LEU A 177 15.01 10.48 -22.56
N HIS A 178 15.15 11.80 -22.42
CA HIS A 178 16.45 12.48 -22.29
C HIS A 178 17.30 12.10 -21.05
N ARG A 179 16.69 11.55 -20.00
CA ARG A 179 17.39 11.09 -18.78
C ARG A 179 16.71 9.84 -18.26
N ASP A 180 17.48 8.89 -17.74
CA ASP A 180 16.92 7.79 -16.97
C ASP A 180 16.09 8.38 -15.81
N ARG A 181 14.79 8.12 -15.85
CA ARG A 181 13.84 8.53 -14.81
C ARG A 181 13.61 7.35 -13.90
N ASP A 182 13.67 7.60 -12.60
CA ASP A 182 13.28 6.62 -11.59
C ASP A 182 11.82 6.18 -11.79
N TYR A 183 11.61 4.87 -11.89
CA TYR A 183 10.30 4.29 -12.21
C TYR A 183 9.25 4.60 -11.14
N TYR A 184 9.66 4.59 -9.86
CA TYR A 184 8.75 4.89 -8.75
C TYR A 184 8.24 6.32 -8.82
N SER A 185 9.14 7.25 -9.12
CA SER A 185 8.84 8.66 -9.30
C SER A 185 7.81 8.85 -10.41
N ALA A 186 7.88 8.07 -11.49
CA ALA A 186 6.90 8.11 -12.57
C ALA A 186 5.53 7.54 -12.14
N VAL A 187 5.47 6.41 -11.43
CA VAL A 187 4.19 5.82 -10.97
C VAL A 187 3.56 6.59 -9.79
N ALA A 188 4.34 7.36 -9.04
CA ALA A 188 3.84 8.21 -7.96
C ALA A 188 3.11 9.46 -8.45
N LEU A 189 3.32 9.89 -9.70
CA LEU A 189 2.66 11.09 -10.25
C LEU A 189 1.13 10.93 -10.35
N THR A 190 0.42 12.05 -10.27
CA THR A 190 -0.99 12.08 -10.66
C THR A 190 -1.13 11.79 -12.17
N PRO A 191 -2.29 11.31 -12.64
CA PRO A 191 -2.50 11.07 -14.07
C PRO A 191 -2.18 12.28 -14.94
N LYS A 192 -2.64 13.48 -14.54
CA LYS A 192 -2.38 14.74 -15.25
C LYS A 192 -0.87 15.02 -15.35
N VAL A 193 -0.15 14.99 -14.23
CA VAL A 193 1.28 15.31 -14.23
C VAL A 193 2.09 14.25 -14.98
N PHE A 194 1.66 12.99 -14.97
CA PHE A 194 2.29 11.95 -15.79
C PHE A 194 2.12 12.24 -17.29
N MET A 195 0.90 12.56 -17.74
CA MET A 195 0.63 12.94 -19.14
C MET A 195 1.50 14.13 -19.57
N ASP A 196 1.51 15.20 -18.78
CA ASP A 196 2.22 16.44 -19.09
C ASP A 196 3.74 16.23 -19.19
N LYS A 197 4.30 15.28 -18.43
CA LYS A 197 5.75 15.03 -18.39
C LYS A 197 6.24 13.95 -19.36
N PHE A 198 5.43 12.92 -19.63
CA PHE A 198 5.87 11.74 -20.36
C PHE A 198 5.17 11.54 -21.70
N ILE A 199 4.03 12.21 -21.96
CA ILE A 199 3.24 11.96 -23.18
C ILE A 199 3.12 13.24 -24.01
N CYS A 200 2.64 14.33 -23.42
CA CYS A 200 2.44 15.60 -24.11
C CYS A 200 3.70 16.14 -24.83
N PRO A 201 4.93 16.02 -24.29
CA PRO A 201 6.13 16.52 -24.97
C PRO A 201 6.48 15.77 -26.26
N HIS A 202 5.88 14.61 -26.50
CA HIS A 202 6.22 13.72 -27.61
C HIS A 202 5.07 13.53 -28.62
N LYS A 203 4.07 14.42 -28.63
CA LYS A 203 2.90 14.30 -29.51
C LYS A 203 3.24 14.22 -31.00
N GLU A 204 4.28 14.92 -31.45
CA GLU A 204 4.70 14.89 -32.85
C GLU A 204 5.49 13.60 -33.16
N ALA A 205 6.42 13.22 -32.29
CA ALA A 205 7.27 12.04 -32.48
C ALA A 205 6.57 10.71 -32.18
N ALA A 206 5.52 10.72 -31.36
CA ALA A 206 4.76 9.56 -30.91
C ALA A 206 3.26 9.87 -30.81
N PRO A 207 2.57 10.13 -31.95
CA PRO A 207 1.20 10.64 -31.98
C PRO A 207 0.17 9.73 -31.31
N HIS A 208 0.40 8.41 -31.33
CA HIS A 208 -0.50 7.42 -30.74
C HIS A 208 -0.20 7.09 -29.27
N LEU A 209 0.85 7.64 -28.66
CA LEU A 209 1.28 7.27 -27.31
C LEU A 209 0.19 7.53 -26.25
N ALA A 210 -0.59 8.60 -26.42
CA ALA A 210 -1.69 8.93 -25.52
C ALA A 210 -2.83 7.89 -25.61
N GLU A 211 -3.15 7.43 -26.81
CA GLU A 211 -4.19 6.42 -27.08
C GLU A 211 -3.74 5.06 -26.53
N ASP A 212 -2.49 4.69 -26.81
CA ASP A 212 -1.88 3.45 -26.32
C ASP A 212 -1.83 3.43 -24.79
N TYR A 213 -1.46 4.54 -24.15
CA TYR A 213 -1.50 4.66 -22.69
C TYR A 213 -2.93 4.54 -22.13
N ALA A 214 -3.91 5.17 -22.76
CA ALA A 214 -5.31 5.08 -22.33
C ALA A 214 -5.86 3.66 -22.46
N ALA A 215 -5.51 2.94 -23.54
CA ALA A 215 -5.84 1.52 -23.72
C ALA A 215 -5.16 0.64 -22.67
N ALA A 216 -3.87 0.87 -22.40
CA ALA A 216 -3.13 0.18 -21.34
C ALA A 216 -3.78 0.37 -19.97
N CYS A 217 -4.24 1.57 -19.63
CA CYS A 217 -4.96 1.82 -18.38
C CYS A 217 -6.29 1.05 -18.25
N ARG A 218 -6.86 0.56 -19.36
CA ARG A 218 -8.05 -0.32 -19.38
C ARG A 218 -7.70 -1.81 -19.39
N GLY A 219 -6.41 -2.16 -19.38
CA GLY A 219 -5.92 -3.54 -19.40
C GLY A 219 -5.67 -4.11 -20.79
N GLU A 220 -5.78 -3.30 -21.84
CA GLU A 220 -5.41 -3.69 -23.20
C GLU A 220 -3.89 -3.55 -23.37
N VAL A 221 -3.23 -4.40 -24.17
CA VAL A 221 -1.80 -4.24 -24.48
C VAL A 221 -1.64 -3.82 -25.94
N PRO A 222 -1.49 -2.51 -26.22
CA PRO A 222 -1.25 -2.01 -27.57
C PRO A 222 -0.04 -2.66 -28.22
N ALA A 223 -0.07 -2.81 -29.56
CA ALA A 223 1.02 -3.43 -30.30
C ALA A 223 2.37 -2.74 -30.06
N ARG A 224 2.38 -1.41 -29.88
CA ARG A 224 3.61 -0.61 -29.62
C ARG A 224 4.20 -0.82 -28.23
N PHE A 225 3.48 -1.49 -27.32
CA PHE A 225 3.95 -1.86 -25.99
C PHE A 225 4.35 -3.35 -25.92
N ARG A 226 4.41 -4.05 -27.05
CA ARG A 226 4.97 -5.41 -27.14
C ARG A 226 6.45 -5.29 -27.46
N PHE A 227 7.25 -5.31 -26.41
CA PHE A 227 8.70 -5.24 -26.49
C PHE A 227 9.26 -6.65 -26.70
N THR A 228 10.16 -6.81 -27.68
CA THR A 228 10.89 -8.05 -27.96
C THR A 228 12.10 -8.22 -27.08
#